data_AF-A0A267T7S2-F1
#
_entry.id   AF-A0A267T7S2-F1
#
_cell.length_a   1.000
_cell.length_b   1.000
_cell.length_c   1.000
_cell.angle_alpha   90.00
_cell.angle_beta   90.00
_cell.angle_gamma   90.00
#
_symmetry.space_group_name_H-M   'P 1'
#
loop_
_entity.id
_entity.type
_entity.pdbx_description
1 polymer ?
#
loop_
_entity_poly.entity_id
_entity_poly.type
_entity_poly.pdbx_seq_one_letter_code
_entity_poly.pdbx_strand_id
1 'polypeptide(L)'
;MNPHTCSFGKRSSKEIEKPLKGYLMHLAKDASYVNVVRSRAALPGQTSAMQVKASDMTLDFILDERAREFVGEQLRWFDLKRTGKLIERATKYNPFASPNIKAYHTLRPIPRVEIDVLQNKSEFLQNLGACCTTQIYRNSHRLPSC
;
A
#
# COMPACT_ATOMS: atom_id res chain seq x y z
N MET A 1 -27.78 3.42 -34.09
CA MET A 1 -27.20 3.13 -32.77
C MET A 1 -27.16 4.42 -31.99
N ASN A 2 -28.01 4.57 -30.97
CA ASN A 2 -28.14 5.80 -30.20
C ASN A 2 -27.19 5.72 -28.99
N PRO A 3 -26.26 6.66 -28.78
CA PRO A 3 -25.38 6.63 -27.64
C PRO A 3 -26.18 6.87 -26.36
N HIS A 4 -26.32 5.84 -25.53
CA HIS A 4 -26.88 5.96 -24.19
C HIS A 4 -25.95 6.86 -23.35
N THR A 5 -26.30 8.15 -23.25
CA THR A 5 -25.72 9.04 -22.25
C THR A 5 -26.19 8.59 -20.88
N CYS A 6 -25.31 7.96 -20.10
CA CYS A 6 -25.54 7.71 -18.69
C CYS A 6 -25.54 9.07 -17.97
N SER A 7 -26.72 9.65 -17.76
CA SER A 7 -26.86 10.84 -16.92
C SER A 7 -26.62 10.41 -15.47
N PHE A 8 -25.43 10.71 -14.93
CA PHE A 8 -25.20 10.61 -13.49
C PHE A 8 -26.16 11.56 -12.79
N GLY A 9 -27.26 11.01 -12.27
CA GLY A 9 -28.22 11.75 -11.46
C GLY A 9 -27.48 12.40 -10.30
N LYS A 10 -27.67 13.71 -10.11
CA LYS A 10 -27.16 14.42 -8.93
C LYS A 10 -27.86 13.81 -7.71
N ARG A 11 -27.12 13.00 -6.97
CA ARG A 11 -27.58 12.33 -5.76
C ARG A 11 -28.06 13.39 -4.77
N SER A 12 -29.26 13.23 -4.21
CA SER A 12 -29.82 14.25 -3.30
C SER A 12 -28.95 14.36 -2.04
N SER A 13 -28.89 15.52 -1.39
CA SER A 13 -28.10 15.74 -0.17
C SER A 13 -28.42 14.73 0.94
N LYS A 14 -29.66 14.21 0.97
CA LYS A 14 -30.12 13.18 1.93
C LYS A 14 -29.53 11.79 1.68
N GLU A 15 -29.05 11.49 0.47
CA GLU A 15 -28.34 10.23 0.17
C GLU A 15 -26.85 10.30 0.51
N ILE A 16 -26.29 11.50 0.69
CA ILE A 16 -24.90 11.73 1.11
C ILE A 16 -24.75 11.53 2.62
N GLU A 17 -25.81 11.72 3.41
CA GLU A 17 -25.76 11.56 4.88
C GLU A 17 -25.84 10.10 5.35
N LYS A 18 -26.48 9.21 4.59
CA LYS A 18 -26.55 7.76 4.89
C LYS A 18 -25.18 7.06 5.00
N PRO A 19 -24.18 7.30 4.13
CA PRO A 19 -22.85 6.70 4.28
C PRO A 19 -22.01 7.28 5.43
N LEU A 20 -22.25 8.53 5.85
CA LEU A 20 -21.49 9.18 6.92
C LEU A 20 -21.74 8.51 8.29
N LYS A 21 -22.97 8.12 8.59
CA LYS A 21 -23.30 7.49 9.88
C LYS A 21 -22.74 6.07 10.03
N GLY A 22 -22.72 5.29 8.94
CA GLY A 22 -22.09 3.97 8.91
C GLY A 22 -20.57 4.06 9.06
N TYR A 23 -19.93 4.97 8.31
CA TYR A 23 -18.49 5.22 8.37
C TYR A 23 -18.02 5.61 9.78
N LEU A 24 -18.75 6.49 10.47
CA LEU A 24 -18.42 6.90 11.85
C LEU A 24 -18.53 5.76 12.86
N MET A 25 -19.44 4.80 12.67
CA MET A 25 -19.53 3.62 13.54
C MET A 25 -18.36 2.65 13.36
N HIS A 26 -17.76 2.59 12.16
CA HIS A 26 -16.58 1.78 11.92
C HIS A 26 -15.35 2.39 12.61
N LEU A 27 -15.16 3.71 12.49
CA LEU A 27 -14.04 4.41 13.13
C LEU A 27 -14.03 4.31 14.66
N ALA A 28 -15.21 4.32 15.29
CA ALA A 28 -15.33 4.12 16.73
C ALA A 28 -14.86 2.71 17.17
N LYS A 29 -15.17 1.69 16.36
CA LYS A 29 -14.68 0.32 16.59
C LYS A 29 -13.18 0.23 16.34
N ASP A 30 -12.68 0.84 15.28
CA ASP A 30 -11.26 0.85 14.96
C ASP A 30 -10.42 1.46 16.09
N ALA A 31 -10.87 2.60 16.64
CA ALA A 31 -10.22 3.23 17.79
C ALA A 31 -10.23 2.30 19.02
N SER A 32 -11.33 1.58 19.27
CA SER A 32 -11.40 0.63 20.37
C SER A 32 -10.37 -0.50 20.23
N TYR A 33 -10.18 -1.05 19.01
CA TYR A 33 -9.19 -2.10 18.77
C TYR A 33 -7.75 -1.58 18.95
N VAL A 34 -7.46 -0.39 18.44
CA VAL A 34 -6.13 0.21 18.60
C VAL A 34 -5.84 0.54 20.07
N ASN A 35 -6.84 1.01 20.81
CA ASN A 35 -6.73 1.30 22.23
C ASN A 35 -6.40 0.06 23.07
N VAL A 36 -6.79 -1.14 22.65
CA VAL A 36 -6.36 -2.39 23.34
C VAL A 36 -4.84 -2.54 23.29
N VAL A 37 -4.25 -2.40 22.10
CA VAL A 37 -2.80 -2.51 21.90
C VAL A 37 -2.06 -1.41 22.68
N ARG A 38 -2.54 -0.16 22.58
CA ARG A 38 -1.93 1.01 23.22
C ARG A 38 -2.03 0.98 24.74
N SER A 39 -3.14 0.47 25.29
CA SER A 39 -3.30 0.28 26.73
C SER A 39 -2.31 -0.75 27.27
N ARG A 40 -2.07 -1.84 26.52
CA ARG A 40 -1.08 -2.86 26.90
C ARG A 40 0.35 -2.31 26.85
N ALA A 41 0.65 -1.47 25.85
CA ALA A 41 1.97 -0.86 25.70
C ALA A 41 2.22 0.36 26.62
N ALA A 42 1.21 0.84 27.34
CA ALA A 42 1.32 2.01 28.19
C ALA A 42 2.18 1.75 29.43
N LEU A 43 2.99 2.74 29.81
CA LEU A 43 3.67 2.74 31.11
C LEU A 43 2.65 2.83 32.25
N PRO A 44 2.98 2.33 33.46
CA PRO A 44 2.10 2.43 34.62
C PRO A 44 1.63 3.88 34.86
N GLY A 45 0.32 4.08 34.97
CA GLY A 45 -0.30 5.39 35.17
C GLY A 45 -0.50 6.23 33.90
N GLN A 46 -0.04 5.79 32.73
CA GLN A 46 -0.10 6.55 31.47
C GLN A 46 -1.16 6.05 30.48
N THR A 47 -2.01 5.09 30.86
CA THR A 47 -3.01 4.49 29.98
C THR A 47 -3.96 5.50 29.36
N SER A 48 -4.40 6.51 30.13
CA SER A 48 -5.30 7.56 29.65
C SER A 48 -4.66 8.45 28.59
N ALA A 49 -3.37 8.77 28.74
CA ALA A 49 -2.62 9.56 27.76
C ALA A 49 -2.39 8.81 26.44
N MET A 50 -2.45 7.47 26.47
CA MET A 50 -2.29 6.63 25.29
C MET A 50 -3.59 6.42 24.52
N GLN A 51 -4.77 6.76 25.05
CA GLN A 51 -6.03 6.55 24.33
C GLN A 51 -6.17 7.47 23.13
N VAL A 52 -6.74 6.95 22.05
CA VAL A 52 -7.04 7.70 20.81
C VAL A 52 -8.53 7.71 20.50
N LYS A 53 -8.94 8.74 19.76
CA LYS A 53 -10.34 8.95 19.38
C LYS A 53 -10.62 8.36 18.00
N ALA A 54 -11.90 8.15 17.70
CA ALA A 54 -12.35 7.71 16.37
C ALA A 54 -11.88 8.65 15.24
N SER A 55 -11.75 9.96 15.53
CA SER A 55 -11.24 10.95 14.58
C SER A 55 -9.79 10.71 14.16
N ASP A 56 -9.01 10.03 14.99
CA ASP A 56 -7.57 9.83 14.77
C ASP A 56 -7.31 8.59 13.89
N MET A 57 -8.34 7.78 13.62
CA MET A 57 -8.28 6.52 12.87
C MET A 57 -8.14 6.75 11.36
N THR A 58 -7.02 7.36 10.98
CA THR A 58 -6.60 7.51 9.60
C THR A 58 -5.70 6.34 9.18
N LEU A 59 -5.61 6.07 7.88
CA LEU A 59 -4.73 5.01 7.37
C LEU A 59 -3.27 5.22 7.79
N ASP A 60 -2.79 6.46 7.76
CA ASP A 60 -1.42 6.78 8.17
C ASP A 60 -1.20 6.54 9.68
N PHE A 61 -2.19 6.86 10.52
CA PHE A 61 -2.13 6.56 11.95
C PHE A 61 -2.04 5.05 12.21
N ILE A 62 -2.89 4.25 11.55
CA ILE A 62 -2.88 2.78 11.69
C ILE A 62 -1.54 2.21 11.21
N LEU A 63 -1.00 2.72 10.09
CA LEU A 63 0.31 2.30 9.60
C LEU A 63 1.44 2.64 10.58
N ASP A 64 1.34 3.74 11.32
CA ASP A 64 2.36 4.12 12.30
C ASP A 64 2.26 3.35 13.62
N GLU A 65 1.06 2.99 14.07
CA GLU A 65 0.89 2.03 15.17
C GLU A 65 1.45 0.66 14.80
N ARG A 66 1.11 0.13 13.61
CA ARG A 66 1.64 -1.16 13.15
C ARG A 66 3.17 -1.16 13.00
N ALA A 67 3.76 -0.02 12.64
CA ALA A 67 5.21 0.10 12.54
C ALA A 67 5.90 0.01 13.90
N ARG A 68 5.29 0.57 14.95
CA ARG A 68 5.80 0.55 16.32
C ARG A 68 5.63 -0.82 16.96
N GLU A 69 4.48 -1.45 16.74
CA GLU A 69 4.15 -2.74 17.33
C GLU A 69 4.97 -3.89 16.72
N PHE A 70 5.04 -3.96 15.38
CA PHE A 70 5.66 -5.09 14.67
C PHE A 70 7.06 -4.77 14.14
N VAL A 71 7.82 -3.92 14.85
CA VAL A 71 9.18 -3.59 14.45
C VAL A 71 10.05 -4.85 14.49
N GLY A 72 10.77 -5.14 13.40
CA GLY A 72 11.64 -6.33 13.30
C GLY A 72 10.94 -7.60 12.79
N GLU A 73 9.61 -7.64 12.70
CA GLU A 73 8.86 -8.85 12.29
C GLU A 73 8.67 -8.96 10.76
N GLN A 74 9.38 -8.16 9.96
CA GLN A 74 9.38 -8.21 8.49
C GLN A 74 8.02 -7.95 7.80
N LEU A 75 7.00 -7.49 8.53
CA LEU A 75 5.66 -7.20 7.99
C LEU A 75 5.55 -5.83 7.28
N ARG A 76 6.47 -4.90 7.59
CA ARG A 76 6.36 -3.49 7.19
C ARG A 76 6.28 -3.29 5.67
N TRP A 77 7.03 -4.06 4.89
CA TRP A 77 7.03 -3.94 3.43
C TRP A 77 5.66 -4.30 2.84
N PHE A 78 5.02 -5.37 3.32
CA PHE A 78 3.72 -5.82 2.83
C PHE A 78 2.61 -4.80 3.14
N ASP A 79 2.62 -4.26 4.36
CA ASP A 79 1.65 -3.24 4.79
C ASP A 79 1.73 -1.97 3.94
N LEU A 80 2.94 -1.51 3.64
CA LEU A 80 3.12 -0.32 2.81
C LEU A 80 2.83 -0.58 1.33
N LYS A 81 3.16 -1.77 0.82
CA LYS A 81 2.88 -2.15 -0.58
C LYS A 81 1.38 -2.23 -0.84
N ARG A 82 0.63 -2.95 0.00
CA ARG A 82 -0.82 -3.15 -0.20
C ARG A 82 -1.63 -1.86 -0.10
N THR A 83 -1.09 -0.85 0.58
CA THR A 83 -1.71 0.47 0.78
C THR A 83 -1.21 1.52 -0.22
N GLY A 84 -0.25 1.19 -1.09
CA GLY A 84 0.35 2.14 -2.04
C GLY A 84 1.28 3.18 -1.40
N LYS A 85 1.63 3.02 -0.12
CA LYS A 85 2.42 3.99 0.67
C LYS A 85 3.92 3.69 0.72
N LEU A 86 4.38 2.61 0.07
CA LEU A 86 5.77 2.14 0.13
C LEU A 86 6.78 3.20 -0.28
N ILE A 87 6.64 3.77 -1.48
CA ILE A 87 7.63 4.71 -2.02
C ILE A 87 7.66 5.99 -1.19
N GLU A 88 6.49 6.57 -0.91
CA GLU A 88 6.34 7.78 -0.10
C GLU A 88 7.01 7.63 1.27
N ARG A 89 6.67 6.57 2.02
CA ARG A 89 7.14 6.40 3.40
C ARG A 89 8.57 5.87 3.48
N ALA A 90 9.02 5.03 2.55
CA ALA A 90 10.41 4.59 2.51
C ALA A 90 11.34 5.77 2.20
N THR A 91 10.97 6.65 1.27
CA THR A 91 11.76 7.84 0.92
C THR A 91 11.84 8.81 2.10
N LYS A 92 10.72 8.98 2.83
CA LYS A 92 10.61 9.93 3.95
C LYS A 92 11.31 9.48 5.24
N TYR A 93 11.20 8.19 5.59
CA TYR A 93 11.61 7.70 6.91
C TYR A 93 12.82 6.75 6.90
N ASN A 94 13.26 6.26 5.74
CA ASN A 94 14.39 5.34 5.66
C ASN A 94 15.56 5.95 4.87
N PRO A 95 16.59 6.49 5.55
CA PRO A 95 17.74 7.12 4.89
C PRO A 95 18.56 6.14 4.03
N PHE A 96 18.52 4.84 4.34
CA PHE A 96 19.26 3.82 3.59
C PHE A 96 18.52 3.38 2.33
N ALA A 97 17.19 3.32 2.36
CA ALA A 97 16.38 2.94 1.21
C ALA A 97 16.07 4.11 0.28
N SER A 98 15.94 5.32 0.83
CA SER A 98 15.60 6.55 0.09
C SER A 98 16.41 6.77 -1.21
N PRO A 99 17.75 6.65 -1.23
CA PRO A 99 18.52 6.87 -2.46
C PRO A 99 18.31 5.79 -3.54
N ASN A 100 17.85 4.60 -3.16
CA ASN A 100 17.81 3.44 -4.04
C ASN A 100 16.39 3.01 -4.42
N ILE A 101 15.37 3.41 -3.66
CA ILE A 101 14.00 2.96 -3.90
C ILE A 101 13.39 3.68 -5.11
N LYS A 102 12.87 2.91 -6.06
CA LYS A 102 12.21 3.41 -7.27
C LYS A 102 10.78 2.89 -7.35
N ALA A 103 9.93 3.54 -8.15
CA ALA A 103 8.51 3.19 -8.28
C ALA A 103 8.25 1.70 -8.57
N TYR A 104 9.16 1.05 -9.29
CA TYR A 104 9.06 -0.36 -9.67
C TYR A 104 9.54 -1.35 -8.59
N HIS A 105 10.15 -0.90 -7.48
CA HIS A 105 10.58 -1.76 -6.36
C HIS A 105 9.43 -2.24 -5.46
N THR A 106 8.17 -2.05 -5.88
CA THR A 106 6.99 -2.63 -5.25
C THR A 106 6.87 -4.13 -5.52
N LEU A 107 7.48 -4.62 -6.60
CA LEU A 107 7.56 -6.03 -6.95
C LEU A 107 9.02 -6.50 -6.90
N ARG A 108 9.24 -7.72 -6.42
CA ARG A 108 10.56 -8.36 -6.54
C ARG A 108 10.73 -8.91 -7.95
N PRO A 109 11.94 -8.92 -8.52
CA PRO A 109 12.19 -9.61 -9.78
C PRO A 109 11.82 -11.08 -9.66
N ILE A 110 11.20 -11.64 -10.70
CA ILE A 110 11.12 -13.09 -10.88
C ILE A 110 12.56 -13.58 -11.06
N PRO A 111 13.02 -14.61 -10.32
CA PRO A 111 14.40 -15.00 -10.41
C PRO A 111 14.73 -15.54 -11.82
N ARG A 112 16.00 -15.39 -12.20
CA ARG A 112 16.41 -15.56 -13.59
C ARG A 112 16.32 -17.02 -14.04
N VAL A 113 16.61 -17.94 -13.13
CA VAL A 113 16.63 -19.38 -13.38
C VAL A 113 15.24 -19.89 -13.79
N GLU A 114 14.18 -19.36 -13.21
CA GLU A 114 12.79 -19.72 -13.54
C GLU A 114 12.43 -19.23 -14.94
N ILE A 115 12.81 -17.99 -15.30
CA ILE A 115 12.56 -17.45 -16.64
C ILE A 115 13.35 -18.20 -17.70
N ASP A 116 14.55 -18.68 -17.38
CA ASP A 116 15.41 -19.34 -18.36
C ASP A 116 14.94 -20.74 -18.76
N VAL A 117 14.24 -21.43 -17.87
CA VAL A 117 13.65 -22.76 -18.10
C VAL A 117 12.39 -22.69 -18.99
N LEU A 118 11.70 -21.55 -19.04
CA LEU A 118 10.48 -21.41 -19.82
C LEU A 118 10.75 -21.52 -21.33
N GLN A 119 9.96 -22.35 -22.01
CA GLN A 119 9.99 -22.49 -23.47
C GLN A 119 9.19 -21.36 -24.16
N ASN A 120 8.19 -20.79 -23.47
CA ASN A 120 7.33 -19.69 -23.93
C ASN A 120 7.66 -18.36 -23.23
N LYS A 121 8.94 -17.93 -23.26
CA LYS A 121 9.42 -16.71 -22.57
C LYS A 121 8.68 -15.42 -22.97
N SER A 122 8.10 -15.39 -24.16
CA SER A 122 7.32 -14.25 -24.66
C SER A 122 5.98 -14.06 -23.93
N GLU A 123 5.45 -15.10 -23.30
CA GLU A 123 4.17 -15.05 -22.56
C GLU A 123 4.39 -14.68 -21.08
N PHE A 124 5.54 -15.07 -20.52
CA PHE A 124 5.90 -14.81 -19.12
C PHE A 124 6.91 -13.66 -19.00
N LEU A 125 6.39 -12.44 -19.01
CA LEU A 125 7.20 -11.23 -18.92
C LEU A 125 7.66 -10.96 -17.49
N GLN A 126 8.84 -10.35 -17.37
CA GLN A 126 9.39 -9.88 -16.10
C GLN A 126 8.58 -8.69 -15.56
N ASN A 127 8.59 -8.53 -14.23
CA ASN A 127 8.04 -7.36 -13.57
C ASN A 127 8.69 -6.06 -14.10
N LEU A 128 7.92 -4.96 -14.10
CA LEU A 128 8.40 -3.66 -14.58
C LEU A 128 9.71 -3.27 -13.86
N GLY A 129 10.70 -2.77 -14.61
CA GLY A 129 11.97 -2.27 -14.07
C GLY A 129 12.94 -3.33 -13.50
N ALA A 130 12.56 -4.62 -13.49
CA ALA A 130 13.43 -5.72 -13.08
C ALA A 130 14.28 -6.29 -14.23
N CYS A 131 14.00 -5.92 -15.48
CA CYS A 131 14.88 -6.17 -16.62
C CYS A 131 15.71 -4.90 -16.91
N CYS A 132 16.95 -5.06 -17.38
CA CYS A 132 17.80 -3.95 -17.85
C CYS A 132 17.18 -3.20 -19.06
N THR A 133 16.09 -3.69 -19.65
CA THR A 133 15.45 -3.10 -20.82
C THR A 133 14.23 -2.25 -20.47
N THR A 134 14.47 -1.09 -19.86
CA THR A 134 13.53 0.03 -20.04
C THR A 134 13.83 0.75 -21.36
N GLN A 135 13.71 0.02 -22.48
CA GLN A 135 13.54 0.65 -23.78
C GLN A 135 12.77 -0.26 -24.73
N ILE A 136 11.54 0.16 -25.02
CA ILE A 136 10.98 0.17 -26.36
C ILE A 136 11.10 -1.15 -27.11
N TYR A 137 10.16 -2.09 -26.88
CA TYR A 137 9.84 -3.09 -27.89
C TYR A 137 8.88 -2.49 -28.94
N ARG A 138 9.40 -1.54 -29.73
CA ARG A 138 8.98 -1.35 -31.13
C ARG A 138 10.20 -1.71 -31.97
N ASN A 139 10.17 -2.91 -32.54
CA ASN A 139 11.05 -3.35 -33.64
C ASN A 139 12.57 -3.33 -33.39
N SER A 140 13.11 -4.38 -32.78
CA SER A 140 14.35 -4.98 -33.29
C SER A 140 14.53 -6.40 -32.72
N HIS A 141 14.82 -7.36 -33.59
CA HIS A 141 14.95 -8.80 -33.30
C HIS A 141 16.30 -9.16 -32.66
N ARG A 142 16.72 -8.40 -31.64
CA ARG A 142 17.90 -8.77 -30.87
C ARG A 142 17.59 -8.53 -29.40
N LEU A 143 17.29 -9.62 -28.69
CA LEU A 143 17.21 -9.59 -27.24
C LEU A 143 18.60 -9.18 -26.74
N PRO A 144 18.74 -8.07 -26.00
CA PRO A 144 20.02 -7.72 -25.43
C PRO A 144 20.39 -8.79 -24.38
N SER A 145 21.60 -9.31 -24.51
CA SER A 145 22.28 -10.02 -23.44
C SER A 145 22.43 -9.07 -22.24
N CYS A 146 22.26 -9.62 -21.04
CA CYS A 146 22.69 -8.95 -19.81
C CYS A 146 24.17 -8.57 -19.87
#